data_AF-A0A6B3M5B1-F1
#
_entry.id   AF-A0A6B3M5B1-F1
#
_cell.length_a   1.000
_cell.length_b   1.000
_cell.length_c   1.000
_cell.angle_alpha   90.00
_cell.angle_beta   90.00
_cell.angle_gamma   90.00
#
_symmetry.space_group_name_H-M   'P 1'
#
loop_
_entity.id
_entity.type
_entity.pdbx_description
1 polymer ?
#
loop_
_entity_poly.entity_id
_entity_poly.type
_entity_poly.pdbx_seq_one_letter_code
_entity_poly.pdbx_strand_id
1 'polypeptide(L)'
;MLPRKIRDEYHRAQAFSGLIKNPNFSLQDDFSLWKEFLHTLACRDRKDFLEYVVNLSPTIISMGGKEALVLKVQGIHDVSRWWP
;
A
#
# COMPACT_ATOMS: atom_id res chain seq x y z
N MET A 1 12.66 1.38 13.55
CA MET A 1 13.30 2.30 12.58
C MET A 1 12.21 2.82 11.65
N LEU A 2 12.07 4.13 11.47
CA LEU A 2 11.06 4.68 10.54
C LEU A 2 11.54 4.39 9.10
N PRO A 3 10.75 3.71 8.25
CA PRO A 3 11.15 3.33 6.89
C PRO A 3 11.66 4.50 6.04
N ARG A 4 11.18 5.71 6.33
CA ARG A 4 11.59 6.98 5.68
C ARG A 4 13.10 7.26 5.74
N LYS A 5 13.81 6.69 6.73
CA LYS A 5 15.28 6.84 6.85
C LYS A 5 16.06 5.93 5.90
N ILE A 6 15.39 4.99 5.23
CA ILE A 6 16.02 4.05 4.30
C ILE A 6 16.14 4.74 2.93
N ARG A 7 17.39 4.97 2.51
CA ARG A 7 17.70 5.63 1.24
C ARG A 7 17.38 4.76 0.03
N ASP A 8 17.69 3.48 0.14
CA ASP A 8 17.43 2.51 -0.91
C ASP A 8 15.93 2.20 -1.01
N GLU A 9 15.36 2.43 -2.18
CA GLU A 9 13.92 2.31 -2.41
C GLU A 9 13.42 0.86 -2.28
N TYR A 10 14.24 -0.11 -2.70
CA TYR A 10 13.92 -1.53 -2.59
C TYR A 10 13.82 -1.97 -1.12
N HIS A 11 14.81 -1.61 -0.31
CA HIS A 11 14.81 -1.89 1.13
C HIS A 11 13.73 -1.09 1.88
N ARG A 12 13.44 0.14 1.44
CA ARG A 12 12.35 0.96 2.00
C ARG A 12 11.00 0.29 1.76
N ALA A 13 10.75 -0.20 0.54
CA ALA A 13 9.54 -0.94 0.20
C ALA A 13 9.39 -2.23 1.01
N GLN A 14 10.47 -3.00 1.19
CA GLN A 14 10.45 -4.18 2.04
C GLN A 14 10.14 -3.84 3.51
N ALA A 15 10.75 -2.80 4.05
CA ALA A 15 10.47 -2.36 5.41
C ALA A 15 9.00 -1.94 5.58
N PHE A 16 8.45 -1.23 4.60
CA PHE A 16 7.03 -0.88 4.58
C PHE A 16 6.13 -2.11 4.48
N SER A 17 6.46 -3.09 3.63
CA SER A 17 5.72 -4.37 3.55
C SER A 17 5.64 -5.08 4.90
N GLY A 18 6.77 -5.14 5.64
CA GLY A 18 6.81 -5.73 6.97
C GLY A 18 5.90 -5.01 7.98
N LEU A 19 5.72 -3.69 7.85
CA LEU A 19 4.82 -2.92 8.71
C LEU A 19 3.34 -3.20 8.43
N ILE A 20 2.95 -3.47 7.19
CA ILE A 20 1.56 -3.83 6.85
C ILE A 20 1.14 -5.12 7.56
N LYS A 21 2.09 -6.04 7.72
CA LYS A 21 1.87 -7.31 8.42
C LYS A 21 1.75 -7.13 9.95
N ASN A 22 2.07 -5.95 10.48
CA ASN A 22 1.96 -5.65 11.89
C ASN A 22 0.55 -5.11 12.21
N PRO A 23 -0.28 -5.82 13.00
CA PRO A 23 -1.65 -5.40 13.31
C PRO A 23 -1.72 -4.11 14.15
N ASN A 24 -0.63 -3.71 14.80
CA ASN A 24 -0.57 -2.47 15.58
C ASN A 24 -0.15 -1.25 14.74
N PHE A 25 0.14 -1.45 13.46
CA PHE A 25 0.54 -0.37 12.58
C PHE A 25 -0.71 0.35 12.04
N SER A 26 -0.92 1.58 12.49
CA SER A 26 -1.94 2.48 11.96
C SER A 26 -1.29 3.59 11.15
N LEU A 27 -1.83 3.82 9.96
CA LEU A 27 -1.46 4.96 9.11
C LEU A 27 -2.49 6.09 9.18
N GLN A 28 -3.49 5.99 10.07
CA GLN A 28 -4.60 6.95 10.13
C GLN A 28 -4.15 8.37 10.52
N ASP A 29 -3.07 8.50 11.29
CA ASP A 29 -2.65 9.79 11.86
C ASP A 29 -1.56 10.52 11.05
N ASP A 30 -0.95 9.90 10.03
CA ASP A 30 0.11 10.52 9.22
C ASP A 30 -0.17 10.36 7.71
N PHE A 31 -0.93 11.31 7.17
CA PHE A 31 -1.26 11.36 5.74
C PHE A 31 -0.02 11.49 4.84
N SER A 32 1.05 12.14 5.32
CA SER A 32 2.28 12.27 4.57
C SER A 32 3.00 10.92 4.47
N LEU A 33 3.00 10.14 5.55
CA LEU A 33 3.50 8.78 5.55
C LEU A 33 2.65 7.88 4.67
N TRP A 34 1.32 8.03 4.68
CA TRP A 34 0.42 7.28 3.80
C TRP A 34 0.74 7.48 2.32
N LYS A 35 0.97 8.73 1.88
CA LYS A 35 1.34 9.04 0.49
C LYS A 35 2.68 8.43 0.10
N GLU A 36 3.71 8.59 0.93
CA GLU A 36 5.05 8.03 0.67
C GLU A 36 5.02 6.50 0.63
N PHE A 37 4.26 5.90 1.55
CA PHE A 37 4.03 4.47 1.62
C PHE A 37 3.40 3.95 0.33
N LEU A 38 2.26 4.52 -0.10
CA LEU A 38 1.58 4.09 -1.33
C LEU A 38 2.46 4.26 -2.57
N HIS A 39 3.17 5.39 -2.65
CA HIS A 39 4.10 5.65 -3.75
C HIS A 39 5.21 4.57 -3.81
N THR A 40 5.84 4.29 -2.67
CA THR A 40 6.93 3.30 -2.58
C THR A 40 6.46 1.90 -2.99
N LEU A 41 5.23 1.52 -2.64
CA LEU A 41 4.68 0.22 -3.02
C LEU A 41 4.26 0.17 -4.49
N ALA A 42 3.78 1.28 -5.06
CA ALA A 42 3.42 1.35 -6.47
C ALA A 42 4.63 1.21 -7.41
N CYS A 43 5.84 1.52 -6.93
CA CYS A 43 7.10 1.32 -7.68
C CYS A 43 7.56 -0.15 -7.73
N ARG A 44 6.89 -1.06 -7.02
CA ARG A 44 7.25 -2.49 -7.01
C ARG A 44 6.72 -3.21 -8.24
N ASP A 45 7.24 -4.40 -8.49
CA ASP A 45 6.68 -5.22 -9.55
C ASP A 45 5.20 -5.54 -9.28
N ARG A 46 4.48 -5.89 -10.36
CA ARG A 46 3.04 -6.09 -10.32
C ARG A 46 2.63 -7.15 -9.29
N LYS A 47 3.43 -8.20 -9.12
CA LYS A 47 3.10 -9.30 -8.21
C LYS A 47 3.15 -8.82 -6.77
N ASP A 48 4.24 -8.15 -6.39
CA ASP A 48 4.43 -7.55 -5.08
C ASP A 48 3.33 -6.52 -4.78
N PHE A 49 3.03 -5.64 -5.74
CA PHE A 49 2.00 -4.62 -5.60
C PHE A 49 0.62 -5.23 -5.27
N LEU A 50 0.21 -6.27 -5.99
CA LEU A 50 -1.07 -6.94 -5.74
C LEU A 50 -1.12 -7.61 -4.37
N GLU A 51 -0.03 -8.23 -3.91
CA GLU A 51 0.07 -8.79 -2.56
C GLU A 51 -0.11 -7.70 -1.49
N TYR A 52 0.50 -6.52 -1.69
CA TYR A 52 0.35 -5.42 -0.74
C TYR A 52 -1.06 -4.85 -0.68
N VAL A 53 -1.76 -4.76 -1.82
CA VAL A 53 -3.17 -4.32 -1.84
C VAL A 53 -4.04 -5.27 -1.00
N VAL A 54 -3.82 -6.59 -1.12
CA VAL A 54 -4.53 -7.57 -0.30
C VAL A 54 -4.23 -7.36 1.19
N ASN A 55 -2.95 -7.23 1.55
CA ASN A 55 -2.53 -7.02 2.94
C ASN A 55 -3.04 -5.70 3.53
N LEU A 56 -3.28 -4.67 2.70
CA LEU A 56 -3.84 -3.38 3.09
C LEU A 56 -5.37 -3.37 3.23
N SER A 57 -6.05 -4.43 2.81
CA SER A 57 -7.52 -4.50 2.83
C SER A 57 -8.12 -4.13 4.19
N PRO A 58 -7.61 -4.64 5.34
CA PRO A 58 -8.13 -4.26 6.66
C PRO A 58 -8.00 -2.76 6.94
N THR A 59 -6.86 -2.16 6.62
CA THR A 59 -6.62 -0.72 6.79
C THR A 59 -7.56 0.10 5.91
N ILE A 60 -7.69 -0.28 4.63
CA ILE A 60 -8.58 0.39 3.68
C ILE A 60 -10.03 0.35 4.18
N ILE A 61 -10.48 -0.81 4.68
CA ILE A 61 -11.82 -0.98 5.25
C ILE A 61 -11.98 -0.12 6.51
N SER A 62 -10.98 -0.07 7.39
CA SER A 62 -11.05 0.74 8.61
C SER A 62 -11.17 2.25 8.33
N MET A 63 -10.60 2.72 7.22
CA MET A 63 -10.57 4.14 6.87
C MET A 63 -11.82 4.61 6.12
N GLY A 64 -12.46 3.74 5.32
CA GLY A 64 -13.51 4.16 4.39
C GLY A 64 -14.58 3.11 4.11
N GLY A 65 -14.66 2.05 4.92
CA GLY A 65 -15.63 0.97 4.72
C GLY A 65 -15.25 0.01 3.59
N LYS A 66 -16.14 -0.96 3.32
CA LYS A 66 -15.94 -1.97 2.27
C LYS A 66 -15.98 -1.34 0.88
N GLU A 67 -16.77 -0.29 0.72
CA GLU A 67 -16.95 0.48 -0.50
C GLU A 67 -15.62 1.10 -0.96
N ALA A 68 -14.81 1.59 -0.03
CA ALA A 68 -13.48 2.12 -0.33
C ALA A 68 -12.53 1.03 -0.87
N LEU A 69 -12.65 -0.22 -0.42
CA LEU A 69 -11.87 -1.33 -0.97
C LEU A 69 -12.32 -1.67 -2.39
N VAL A 70 -13.64 -1.77 -2.62
CA VAL A 70 -14.22 -2.06 -3.93
C VAL A 70 -13.77 -1.03 -4.97
N LEU A 71 -13.88 0.26 -4.66
CA LEU A 71 -13.47 1.34 -5.58
C LEU A 71 -11.98 1.26 -5.96
N LYS A 72 -11.11 0.91 -5.02
CA LYS A 72 -9.67 0.77 -5.28
C LYS A 72 -9.37 -0.45 -6.16
N VAL A 73 -9.98 -1.59 -5.87
CA VAL A 73 -9.83 -2.81 -6.69
C VAL A 73 -10.32 -2.55 -8.11
N GLN A 74 -11.47 -1.86 -8.26
CA GLN A 74 -12.00 -1.49 -9.57
C GLN A 74 -11.03 -0.57 -10.33
N GLY A 75 -10.48 0.45 -9.68
CA GLY A 75 -9.49 1.33 -10.29
C GLY A 75 -8.22 0.59 -10.75
N ILE A 76 -7.71 -0.35 -9.95
CA ILE A 76 -6.58 -1.20 -10.34
C ILE A 76 -6.93 -2.05 -11.56
N HIS A 77 -8.13 -2.64 -11.57
CA HIS A 77 -8.62 -3.44 -12.69
C HIS A 77 -8.75 -2.62 -13.97
N ASP A 78 -9.28 -1.40 -13.88
CA ASP A 78 -9.47 -0.50 -15.03
C ASP A 78 -8.14 -0.05 -15.62
N VAL A 79 -7.16 0.33 -14.79
CA VAL A 79 -5.81 0.66 -15.27
C VAL A 79 -5.12 -0.57 -15.85
N SER A 80 -5.31 -1.75 -15.26
CA SER A 80 -4.71 -3.01 -15.77
C SER A 80 -5.22 -3.39 -17.17
N ARG A 81 -6.46 -3.02 -17.52
CA ARG A 81 -7.03 -3.26 -18.86
C ARG A 81 -6.37 -2.42 -19.96
N TRP A 82 -5.65 -1.35 -19.60
CA TRP A 82 -4.98 -0.48 -20.57
C TRP A 82 -3.65 -1.04 -21.06
N TRP A 83 -3.18 -2.12 -20.45
CA TRP A 83 -1.97 -2.82 -20.86
C TRP A 83 -2.36 -3.97 -21.79
N PRO A 84 -1.69 -4.10 -22.97
CA PRO A 84 -1.98 -5.17 -23.93
C PRO A 84 -1.75 -6.57 -23.37
#